data_AF-A0A7Z0I0N1-F1
#
_entry.id   AF-A0A7Z0I0N1-F1
#
_cell.length_a   1.000
_cell.length_b   1.000
_cell.length_c   1.000
_cell.angle_alpha   90.00
_cell.angle_beta   90.00
_cell.angle_gamma   90.00
#
_symmetry.space_group_name_H-M   'P 1'
#
loop_
_entity.id
_entity.type
_entity.pdbx_description
1 polymer ?
#
loop_
_entity_poly.entity_id
_entity_poly.type
_entity_poly.pdbx_seq_one_letter_code
_entity_poly.pdbx_strand_id
1 'polypeptide(L)'
;MSDPFFFGYGSLVNRRTHSFPEAFPARIRGWRRAWRHSRSHGRTFLTAIPDPGAEIDGLVACVPRGDWAALDQREAGYQRHAVPGPELVHSTARDLAAQIYAIPAESFTDTVHPIRLSYLDVVIQGYLIEFGEAGALEFIDTTDGWNTPILDDRAAPTYARHQRLTPSERSFVDEQLRRLAATVIRG
;
A
#
# COMPACT_ATOMS: atom_id res chain seq x y z
N MET A 1 13.32 25.49 -6.07
CA MET A 1 12.19 24.75 -5.47
C MET A 1 12.68 23.36 -5.12
N SER A 2 12.34 22.86 -3.94
CA SER A 2 12.63 21.47 -3.55
C SER A 2 11.74 20.53 -4.37
N ASP A 3 12.29 19.40 -4.84
CA ASP A 3 11.46 18.33 -5.39
C ASP A 3 10.42 17.86 -4.35
N PRO A 4 9.17 17.59 -4.77
CA PRO A 4 8.14 17.10 -3.87
C PRO A 4 8.26 15.60 -3.63
N PHE A 5 7.59 15.12 -2.58
CA PHE A 5 7.59 13.70 -2.20
C PHE A 5 6.16 13.14 -2.22
N PHE A 6 6.04 11.84 -2.39
CA PHE A 6 4.81 11.10 -2.08
C PHE A 6 5.06 10.12 -0.94
N PHE A 7 3.99 9.76 -0.23
CA PHE A 7 3.97 8.70 0.77
C PHE A 7 3.22 7.49 0.23
N GLY A 8 3.91 6.37 0.05
CA GLY A 8 3.35 5.10 -0.37
C GLY A 8 3.16 4.16 0.82
N TYR A 9 1.96 3.59 0.96
CA TYR A 9 1.58 2.68 2.06
C TYR A 9 1.11 1.29 1.57
N GLY A 10 1.18 1.04 0.27
CA GLY A 10 0.81 -0.22 -0.38
C GLY A 10 1.94 -0.75 -1.24
N SER A 11 1.65 -1.09 -2.50
CA SER A 11 2.67 -1.63 -3.43
C SER A 11 3.88 -0.71 -3.64
N LEU A 12 3.70 0.60 -3.42
CA LEU A 12 4.78 1.60 -3.48
C LEU A 12 5.79 1.47 -2.33
N VAL A 13 5.50 0.71 -1.27
CA VAL A 13 6.52 0.35 -0.26
C VAL A 13 7.55 -0.60 -0.85
N ASN A 14 7.16 -1.42 -1.84
CA ASN A 14 8.10 -2.29 -2.53
C ASN A 14 8.81 -1.52 -3.64
N ARG A 15 10.05 -1.12 -3.38
CA ARG A 15 10.91 -0.37 -4.33
C ARG A 15 11.11 -1.09 -5.66
N ARG A 16 10.93 -2.41 -5.73
CA ARG A 16 11.01 -3.17 -7.00
C ARG A 16 9.87 -2.86 -7.96
N THR A 17 8.83 -2.16 -7.49
CA THR A 17 7.66 -1.80 -8.31
C THR A 17 7.78 -0.43 -8.96
N HIS A 18 8.84 0.34 -8.70
CA HIS A 18 9.04 1.69 -9.24
C HIS A 18 10.53 2.05 -9.34
N SER A 19 10.81 3.21 -9.93
CA SER A 19 12.17 3.75 -10.10
C SER A 19 12.37 5.11 -9.44
N PHE A 20 11.45 5.55 -8.56
CA PHE A 20 11.60 6.80 -7.82
C PHE A 20 12.90 6.82 -7.00
N PRO A 21 13.73 7.87 -7.15
CA PRO A 21 14.95 8.02 -6.38
C PRO A 21 14.63 8.41 -4.92
N GLU A 22 15.61 8.27 -4.04
CA GLU A 22 15.54 8.77 -2.65
C GLU A 22 14.27 8.32 -1.91
N ALA A 23 14.17 7.02 -1.67
CA ALA A 23 13.09 6.45 -0.86
C ALA A 23 13.55 6.13 0.57
N PHE A 24 12.75 6.48 1.56
CA PHE A 24 13.04 6.28 2.98
C PHE A 24 11.82 5.77 3.74
N PRO A 25 12.00 4.84 4.70
CA PRO A 25 10.96 4.51 5.68
C PRO A 25 10.44 5.76 6.38
N ALA A 26 9.13 5.85 6.47
CA ALA A 26 8.41 6.92 7.12
C ALA A 26 7.12 6.40 7.74
N ARG A 27 6.57 7.19 8.65
CA ARG A 27 5.30 6.94 9.32
C ARG A 27 4.46 8.21 9.23
N ILE A 28 3.17 8.06 8.97
CA ILE A 28 2.23 9.18 9.02
C ILE A 28 1.13 8.95 10.05
N ARG A 29 0.63 10.03 10.65
CA ARG A 29 -0.53 10.07 11.57
C ARG A 29 -1.79 10.48 10.83
N GLY A 30 -2.95 10.17 11.40
CA GLY A 30 -4.24 10.64 10.89
C GLY A 30 -4.84 9.74 9.79
N TRP A 31 -4.23 8.60 9.52
CA TRP A 31 -4.63 7.68 8.46
C TRP A 31 -4.61 6.24 8.95
N ARG A 32 -5.59 5.46 8.49
CA ARG A 32 -5.66 4.01 8.66
C ARG A 32 -5.72 3.33 7.30
N ARG A 33 -5.07 2.17 7.16
CA ARG A 33 -5.16 1.35 5.94
C ARG A 33 -6.43 0.51 5.96
N ALA A 34 -7.07 0.38 4.80
CA ALA A 34 -8.23 -0.49 4.64
C ALA A 34 -8.31 -1.08 3.23
N TRP A 35 -8.77 -2.33 3.15
CA TRP A 35 -9.25 -2.92 1.90
C TRP A 35 -10.64 -2.38 1.57
N ARG A 36 -10.79 -1.74 0.41
CA ARG A 36 -12.06 -1.15 -0.06
C ARG A 36 -12.29 -1.44 -1.55
N HIS A 37 -13.57 -1.53 -1.91
CA HIS A 37 -14.00 -1.70 -3.31
C HIS A 37 -14.37 -0.35 -3.91
N SER A 38 -14.01 -0.13 -5.17
CA SER A 38 -14.37 1.07 -5.92
C SER A 38 -15.38 0.76 -7.02
N ARG A 39 -16.45 1.55 -7.12
CA ARG A 39 -17.48 1.46 -8.18
C ARG A 39 -16.91 1.53 -9.58
N SER A 40 -15.85 2.31 -9.78
CA SER A 40 -15.34 2.70 -11.10
C SER A 40 -14.28 1.76 -11.68
N HIS A 41 -13.77 0.80 -10.90
CA HIS A 41 -12.59 0.01 -11.32
C HIS A 41 -12.76 -1.51 -11.16
N GLY A 42 -13.89 -1.99 -10.66
CA GLY A 42 -14.22 -3.43 -10.59
C GLY A 42 -13.17 -4.29 -9.88
N ARG A 43 -12.48 -3.72 -8.88
CA ARG A 43 -11.40 -4.38 -8.14
C ARG A 43 -11.30 -3.86 -6.71
N THR A 44 -10.66 -4.64 -5.85
CA THR A 44 -10.32 -4.25 -4.47
C THR A 44 -8.99 -3.51 -4.44
N PHE A 45 -8.96 -2.45 -3.66
CA PHE A 45 -7.80 -1.61 -3.46
C PHE A 45 -7.42 -1.59 -1.99
N LEU A 46 -6.13 -1.46 -1.73
CA LEU A 46 -5.65 -0.98 -0.45
C LEU A 46 -5.72 0.56 -0.48
N THR A 47 -6.42 1.16 0.47
CA THR A 47 -6.57 2.61 0.55
C THR A 47 -6.29 3.12 1.96
N ALA A 48 -5.99 4.41 2.08
CA ALA A 48 -5.87 5.10 3.36
C ALA A 48 -7.16 5.88 3.63
N ILE A 49 -7.77 5.67 4.79
CA ILE A 49 -8.95 6.40 5.26
C ILE A 49 -8.56 7.32 6.42
N PRO A 50 -9.15 8.52 6.54
CA PRO A 50 -8.89 9.40 7.67
C PRO A 50 -9.24 8.74 9.02
N ASP A 51 -8.28 8.73 9.94
CA ASP A 51 -8.44 8.27 11.33
C ASP A 51 -7.43 9.03 12.20
N PRO A 52 -7.85 10.07 12.94
CA PRO A 52 -6.97 10.90 13.77
C PRO A 52 -6.18 10.14 14.84
N GLY A 53 -6.65 8.95 15.25
CA GLY A 53 -6.00 8.13 16.26
C GLY A 53 -5.06 7.06 15.69
N ALA A 54 -4.98 6.94 14.37
CA ALA A 54 -4.17 5.92 13.70
C ALA A 54 -2.86 6.48 13.14
N GLU A 55 -1.90 5.57 13.02
CA GLU A 55 -0.64 5.80 12.32
C GLU A 55 -0.40 4.65 11.33
N ILE A 56 0.26 4.94 10.21
CA ILE A 56 0.64 3.94 9.22
C ILE A 56 2.08 4.13 8.77
N ASP A 57 2.83 3.03 8.73
CA ASP A 57 4.14 2.97 8.08
C ASP A 57 4.04 2.95 6.55
N GLY A 58 5.09 3.45 5.89
CA GLY A 58 5.22 3.47 4.44
C GLY A 58 6.56 4.04 3.98
N LEU A 59 6.69 4.28 2.68
CA LEU A 59 7.87 4.94 2.12
C LEU A 59 7.51 6.35 1.68
N VAL A 60 8.34 7.32 2.05
CA VAL A 60 8.43 8.58 1.28
C VAL A 60 9.41 8.40 0.14
N ALA A 61 9.06 8.87 -1.06
CA ALA A 61 9.98 8.89 -2.19
C ALA A 61 9.86 10.18 -3.01
N CYS A 62 10.99 10.62 -3.56
CA CYS A 62 11.10 11.85 -4.33
C CYS A 62 10.39 11.72 -5.68
N VAL A 63 9.71 12.78 -6.11
CA VAL A 63 9.15 12.94 -7.46
C VAL A 63 10.01 13.96 -8.20
N PRO A 64 10.99 13.53 -9.01
CA PRO A 64 11.95 14.42 -9.63
C PRO A 64 11.27 15.46 -10.51
N ARG A 65 11.65 16.73 -10.33
CA ARG A 65 11.11 17.88 -11.08
C ARG A 65 9.59 18.06 -10.91
N GLY A 66 8.98 17.39 -9.93
CA GLY A 66 7.53 17.38 -9.75
C GLY A 66 6.78 16.74 -10.91
N ASP A 67 7.39 15.79 -11.62
CA ASP A 67 6.72 15.04 -12.70
C ASP A 67 5.73 14.01 -12.16
N TRP A 68 4.55 14.52 -11.80
CA TRP A 68 3.47 13.74 -11.23
C TRP A 68 2.71 12.88 -12.25
N ALA A 69 2.84 13.16 -13.55
CA ALA A 69 1.97 12.57 -14.57
C ALA A 69 2.05 11.04 -14.59
N ALA A 70 3.27 10.49 -14.51
CA ALA A 70 3.49 9.06 -14.49
C ALA A 70 2.94 8.39 -13.21
N LEU A 71 3.03 9.08 -12.06
CA LEU A 71 2.50 8.57 -10.80
C LEU A 71 0.97 8.62 -10.76
N ASP A 72 0.37 9.69 -11.27
CA ASP A 72 -1.09 9.84 -11.37
C ASP A 72 -1.70 8.79 -12.30
N GLN A 73 -1.03 8.51 -13.42
CA GLN A 73 -1.47 7.45 -14.32
C GLN A 73 -1.38 6.07 -13.64
N ARG A 74 -0.34 5.83 -12.85
CA ARG A 74 -0.18 4.58 -12.09
C ARG A 74 -1.26 4.43 -11.01
N GLU A 75 -1.53 5.50 -10.27
CA GLU A 75 -2.48 5.56 -9.15
C GLU A 75 -3.88 5.99 -9.61
N ALA A 76 -4.23 5.68 -10.87
CA ALA A 76 -5.55 5.96 -11.42
C ALA A 76 -6.66 5.37 -10.54
N GLY A 77 -7.59 6.24 -10.14
CA GLY A 77 -8.68 5.94 -9.22
C GLY A 77 -8.49 6.47 -7.80
N TYR A 78 -7.27 6.92 -7.46
CA TYR A 78 -6.99 7.63 -6.21
C TYR A 78 -6.96 9.15 -6.44
N GLN A 79 -7.19 9.89 -5.36
CA GLN A 79 -6.94 11.33 -5.26
C GLN A 79 -5.72 11.59 -4.38
N ARG A 80 -4.96 12.64 -4.70
CA ARG A 80 -3.85 13.10 -3.85
C ARG A 80 -4.38 13.96 -2.70
N HIS A 81 -3.80 13.74 -1.53
CA HIS A 81 -4.00 14.55 -0.34
C HIS A 81 -2.62 14.95 0.22
N ALA A 82 -2.51 16.19 0.69
CA ALA A 82 -1.31 16.62 1.37
C ALA A 82 -1.19 15.93 2.73
N VAL A 83 0.02 15.46 3.04
CA VAL A 83 0.41 15.03 4.38
C VAL A 83 1.19 16.20 5.01
N PRO A 84 0.64 16.88 6.03
CA PRO A 84 1.34 17.95 6.74
C PRO A 84 2.63 17.44 7.38
N GLY A 85 3.69 18.26 7.37
CA GLY A 85 4.98 17.93 7.98
C GLY A 85 4.91 17.42 9.43
N PRO A 86 4.10 18.04 10.34
CA PRO A 86 3.94 17.55 11.71
C PRO A 86 3.33 16.15 11.85
N GLU A 87 2.62 15.68 10.82
CA GLU A 87 2.00 14.35 10.79
C GLU A 87 2.92 13.30 10.15
N LEU A 88 4.07 13.71 9.60
CA LEU A 88 5.02 12.87 8.88
C LEU A 88 6.32 12.72 9.68
N VAL A 89 6.60 11.49 10.11
CA VAL A 89 7.85 11.11 10.76
C VAL A 89 8.71 10.34 9.77
N HIS A 90 9.95 10.78 9.54
CA HIS A 90 10.88 10.13 8.62
C HIS A 90 12.32 10.22 9.11
N SER A 91 13.19 9.36 8.58
CA SER A 91 14.62 9.31 8.96
C SER A 91 15.52 10.28 8.21
N THR A 92 15.01 11.04 7.23
CA THR A 92 15.81 11.98 6.46
C THR A 92 15.98 13.34 7.17
N ALA A 93 17.10 14.01 6.92
CA ALA A 93 17.39 15.35 7.43
C ALA A 93 16.69 16.47 6.64
N ARG A 94 15.96 16.12 5.58
CA ARG A 94 15.21 17.09 4.77
C ARG A 94 13.92 17.46 5.46
N ASP A 95 13.61 18.76 5.47
CA ASP A 95 12.25 19.22 5.69
C ASP A 95 11.44 18.94 4.42
N LEU A 96 10.55 17.95 4.46
CA LEU A 96 9.76 17.55 3.31
C LEU A 96 8.27 17.43 3.66
N ALA A 97 7.44 17.87 2.72
CA ALA A 97 6.01 17.58 2.69
C ALA A 97 5.77 16.47 1.67
N ALA A 98 4.81 15.59 1.96
CA ALA A 98 4.47 14.46 1.11
C ALA A 98 3.01 14.55 0.62
N GLN A 99 2.71 13.82 -0.46
CA GLN A 99 1.36 13.56 -0.93
C GLN A 99 1.01 12.09 -0.73
N ILE A 100 -0.17 11.80 -0.20
CA ILE A 100 -0.73 10.44 -0.09
C ILE A 100 -1.84 10.28 -1.12
N TYR A 101 -1.93 9.10 -1.74
CA TYR A 101 -3.02 8.75 -2.65
C TYR A 101 -4.11 7.99 -1.86
N ALA A 102 -5.35 8.47 -1.82
CA ALA A 102 -6.48 7.78 -1.18
C ALA A 102 -7.67 7.66 -2.16
N ILE A 103 -8.49 6.61 -2.01
CA ILE A 103 -9.68 6.47 -2.84
C ILE A 103 -10.77 7.37 -2.25
N PRO A 104 -11.48 8.16 -3.08
CA PRO A 104 -12.54 9.01 -2.59
C PRO A 104 -13.67 8.19 -1.96
N ALA A 105 -14.17 8.59 -0.80
CA ALA A 105 -15.15 7.81 -0.04
C ALA A 105 -16.46 7.58 -0.82
N GLU A 106 -16.85 8.54 -1.66
CA GLU A 106 -18.00 8.47 -2.56
C GLU A 106 -17.85 7.40 -3.66
N SER A 107 -16.62 6.93 -3.92
CA SER A 107 -16.34 5.86 -4.88
C SER A 107 -16.53 4.47 -4.29
N PHE A 108 -16.75 4.35 -2.97
CA PHE A 108 -16.91 3.04 -2.32
C PHE A 108 -18.17 2.30 -2.77
N THR A 109 -18.09 0.96 -2.78
CA THR A 109 -19.20 0.06 -3.08
C THR A 109 -19.18 -1.17 -2.19
N ASP A 110 -20.36 -1.75 -1.98
CA ASP A 110 -20.53 -3.04 -1.29
C ASP A 110 -20.37 -4.23 -2.25
N THR A 111 -20.21 -3.99 -3.56
CA THR A 111 -19.87 -5.03 -4.52
C THR A 111 -18.49 -5.61 -4.19
N VAL A 112 -18.48 -6.83 -3.67
CA VAL A 112 -17.25 -7.50 -3.25
C VAL A 112 -16.47 -8.00 -4.47
N HIS A 113 -15.25 -7.50 -4.61
CA HIS A 113 -14.23 -8.09 -5.46
C HIS A 113 -13.15 -8.73 -4.58
N PRO A 114 -12.51 -9.83 -4.99
CA PRO A 114 -11.45 -10.40 -4.16
C PRO A 114 -10.17 -9.55 -4.23
N ILE A 115 -9.38 -9.56 -3.14
CA ILE A 115 -8.00 -9.09 -3.14
C ILE A 115 -7.17 -10.09 -3.94
N ARG A 116 -6.39 -9.64 -4.92
CA ARG A 116 -5.45 -10.52 -5.63
C ARG A 116 -4.31 -10.90 -4.70
N LEU A 117 -4.03 -12.18 -4.54
CA LEU A 117 -2.91 -12.64 -3.71
C LEU A 117 -1.58 -12.17 -4.27
N SER A 118 -1.43 -12.12 -5.60
CA SER A 118 -0.26 -11.53 -6.26
C SER A 118 -0.07 -10.03 -5.98
N TYR A 119 -1.14 -9.29 -5.64
CA TYR A 119 -1.03 -7.90 -5.17
C TYR A 119 -0.61 -7.85 -3.70
N LEU A 120 -1.26 -8.65 -2.85
CA LEU A 120 -0.93 -8.72 -1.43
C LEU A 120 0.53 -9.14 -1.22
N ASP A 121 1.01 -10.15 -1.97
CA ASP A 121 2.39 -10.62 -1.95
C ASP A 121 3.40 -9.49 -2.19
N VAL A 122 3.11 -8.60 -3.15
CA VAL A 122 3.98 -7.43 -3.44
C VAL A 122 4.02 -6.46 -2.28
N VAL A 123 2.85 -6.19 -1.68
CA VAL A 123 2.73 -5.29 -0.54
C VAL A 123 3.54 -5.86 0.64
N ILE A 124 3.25 -7.10 1.05
CA ILE A 124 3.91 -7.73 2.19
C ILE A 124 5.42 -7.88 1.94
N GLN A 125 5.86 -8.25 0.74
CA GLN A 125 7.29 -8.28 0.41
C GLN A 125 7.95 -6.91 0.59
N GLY A 126 7.27 -5.81 0.22
CA GLY A 126 7.77 -4.46 0.49
C GLY A 126 7.97 -4.20 1.98
N TYR A 127 6.97 -4.53 2.81
CA TYR A 127 7.08 -4.33 4.26
C TYR A 127 8.14 -5.23 4.90
N LEU A 128 8.28 -6.48 4.44
CA LEU A 128 9.35 -7.38 4.91
C LEU A 128 10.74 -6.81 4.60
N ILE A 129 10.93 -6.20 3.43
CA ILE A 129 12.22 -5.62 3.02
C ILE A 129 12.54 -4.34 3.80
N GLU A 130 11.57 -3.43 3.94
CA GLU A 130 11.80 -2.10 4.48
C GLU A 130 11.68 -2.02 6.00
N PHE A 131 10.88 -2.91 6.62
CA PHE A 131 10.54 -2.87 8.05
C PHE A 131 10.71 -4.22 8.77
N GLY A 132 11.12 -5.27 8.05
CA GLY A 132 11.23 -6.62 8.61
C GLY A 132 9.87 -7.26 8.94
N GLU A 133 9.92 -8.43 9.58
CA GLU A 133 8.71 -9.17 9.95
C GLU A 133 7.80 -8.38 10.91
N ALA A 134 8.37 -7.62 11.84
CA ALA A 134 7.60 -6.82 12.78
C ALA A 134 6.74 -5.76 12.06
N GLY A 135 7.32 -5.03 11.09
CA GLY A 135 6.55 -4.05 10.31
C GLY A 135 5.55 -4.70 9.34
N ALA A 136 5.87 -5.88 8.80
CA ALA A 136 4.90 -6.64 8.00
C ALA A 136 3.73 -7.14 8.86
N LEU A 137 3.97 -7.56 10.10
CA LEU A 137 2.91 -7.90 11.06
C LEU A 137 2.08 -6.66 11.44
N GLU A 138 2.72 -5.54 11.75
CA GLU A 138 2.04 -4.28 12.04
C GLU A 138 1.14 -3.83 10.88
N PHE A 139 1.62 -3.95 9.63
CA PHE A 139 0.80 -3.71 8.45
C PHE A 139 -0.47 -4.56 8.47
N ILE A 140 -0.34 -5.86 8.76
CA ILE A 140 -1.47 -6.79 8.74
C ILE A 140 -2.46 -6.47 9.87
N ASP A 141 -1.96 -6.27 11.09
CA ASP A 141 -2.77 -6.07 12.29
C ASP A 141 -3.50 -4.73 12.31
N THR A 142 -2.96 -3.71 11.63
CA THR A 142 -3.54 -2.35 11.59
C THR A 142 -4.34 -2.06 10.31
N THR A 143 -4.39 -3.00 9.36
CA THR A 143 -5.16 -2.85 8.12
C THR A 143 -6.56 -3.44 8.29
N ASP A 144 -7.57 -2.66 7.96
CA ASP A 144 -8.97 -3.10 8.02
C ASP A 144 -9.41 -3.83 6.74
N GLY A 145 -10.52 -4.56 6.84
CA GLY A 145 -11.20 -5.12 5.66
C GLY A 145 -10.73 -6.52 5.24
N TRP A 146 -10.07 -7.26 6.13
CA TRP A 146 -9.64 -8.65 5.91
C TRP A 146 -10.78 -9.65 5.75
N ASN A 147 -12.03 -9.26 6.01
CA ASN A 147 -13.22 -10.03 5.64
C ASN A 147 -13.43 -10.13 4.11
N THR A 148 -12.67 -9.36 3.32
CA THR A 148 -12.66 -9.45 1.86
C THR A 148 -12.01 -10.77 1.41
N PRO A 149 -12.65 -11.55 0.51
CA PRO A 149 -12.03 -12.75 -0.05
C PRO A 149 -10.71 -12.46 -0.76
N ILE A 150 -9.80 -13.42 -0.74
CA ILE A 150 -8.49 -13.33 -1.40
C ILE A 150 -8.45 -14.34 -2.54
N LEU A 151 -8.22 -13.86 -3.76
CA LEU A 151 -8.04 -14.69 -4.95
C LEU A 151 -6.58 -15.16 -5.03
N ASP A 152 -6.35 -16.45 -4.85
CA ASP A 152 -5.05 -17.07 -5.11
C ASP A 152 -4.82 -17.14 -6.63
N ASP A 153 -4.24 -16.08 -7.18
CA ASP A 153 -3.83 -15.97 -8.57
C ASP A 153 -2.33 -16.24 -8.76
N ARG A 154 -1.64 -16.86 -7.79
CA ARG A 154 -0.18 -17.04 -7.85
C ARG A 154 0.30 -17.92 -9.01
N ALA A 155 -0.53 -18.85 -9.48
CA ALA A 155 -0.20 -19.70 -10.63
C ALA A 155 -0.19 -18.92 -11.96
N ALA A 156 -0.99 -17.86 -12.05
CA ALA A 156 -1.07 -16.97 -13.21
C ALA A 156 -1.34 -15.51 -12.74
N PRO A 157 -0.31 -14.83 -12.18
CA PRO A 157 -0.50 -13.53 -11.52
C PRO A 157 -1.13 -12.49 -12.42
N THR A 158 -2.24 -11.89 -11.97
CA THR A 158 -2.96 -10.86 -12.74
C THR A 158 -2.57 -9.44 -12.32
N TYR A 159 -1.88 -9.27 -11.19
CA TYR A 159 -1.32 -7.97 -10.82
C TYR A 159 -0.09 -7.64 -11.69
N ALA A 160 -0.16 -6.56 -12.45
CA ALA A 160 0.86 -6.20 -13.46
C ALA A 160 2.28 -5.99 -12.88
N ARG A 161 2.39 -5.65 -11.59
CA ARG A 161 3.67 -5.43 -10.90
C ARG A 161 4.00 -6.53 -9.89
N HIS A 162 3.41 -7.72 -10.05
CA HIS A 162 3.69 -8.87 -9.19
C HIS A 162 5.19 -9.13 -9.09
N GLN A 163 5.64 -9.57 -7.92
CA GLN A 163 7.03 -9.93 -7.67
C GLN A 163 7.13 -11.43 -7.42
N ARG A 164 8.32 -11.99 -7.68
CA ARG A 164 8.62 -13.34 -7.22
C ARG A 164 8.96 -13.28 -5.74
N LEU A 165 8.30 -14.09 -4.95
CA LEU A 165 8.59 -14.25 -3.53
C LEU A 165 9.56 -15.41 -3.33
N THR A 166 10.41 -15.28 -2.32
CA THR A 166 11.17 -16.41 -1.80
C THR A 166 10.25 -17.39 -1.06
N PRO A 167 10.67 -18.64 -0.83
CA PRO A 167 9.88 -19.59 -0.05
C PRO A 167 9.52 -19.10 1.36
N SER A 168 10.43 -18.37 2.02
CA SER A 168 10.16 -17.81 3.37
C SER A 168 9.16 -16.66 3.32
N GLU A 169 9.31 -15.73 2.37
CA GLU A 169 8.34 -14.62 2.17
C GLU A 169 6.94 -15.16 1.89
N ARG A 170 6.84 -16.18 1.02
CA ARG A 170 5.55 -16.82 0.71
C ARG A 170 4.95 -17.53 1.92
N SER A 171 5.78 -18.26 2.67
CA SER A 171 5.33 -18.96 3.89
C SER A 171 4.84 -17.98 4.95
N PHE A 172 5.51 -16.84 5.10
CA PHE A 172 5.08 -15.76 5.97
C PHE A 172 3.68 -15.27 5.58
N VAL A 173 3.45 -14.91 4.31
CA VAL A 173 2.12 -14.47 3.84
C VAL A 173 1.07 -15.53 4.14
N ASP A 174 1.33 -16.79 3.80
CA ASP A 174 0.38 -17.90 3.97
C ASP A 174 0.06 -18.16 5.46
N GLU A 175 1.03 -17.97 6.34
CA GLU A 175 0.82 -18.04 7.79
C GLU A 175 -0.08 -16.91 8.29
N GLN A 176 0.15 -15.68 7.84
CA GLN A 176 -0.65 -14.55 8.30
C GLN A 176 -2.09 -14.64 7.77
N LEU A 177 -2.29 -15.12 6.54
CA LEU A 177 -3.63 -15.38 6.02
C LEU A 177 -4.37 -16.45 6.83
N ARG A 178 -3.68 -17.52 7.26
CA ARG A 178 -4.24 -18.51 8.18
C ARG A 178 -4.56 -17.91 9.54
N ARG A 179 -3.67 -17.08 10.11
CA ARG A 179 -3.87 -16.40 11.40
C ARG A 179 -5.11 -15.51 11.39
N LEU A 180 -5.33 -14.79 10.29
CA LEU A 180 -6.51 -13.95 10.09
C LEU A 180 -7.80 -14.74 9.83
N ALA A 181 -7.72 -16.07 9.66
CA ALA A 181 -8.80 -16.89 9.12
C ALA A 181 -9.36 -16.31 7.80
N ALA A 182 -8.48 -15.77 6.95
CA ALA A 182 -8.87 -15.14 5.69
C ALA A 182 -9.47 -16.16 4.71
N THR A 183 -10.54 -15.77 4.01
CA THR A 183 -11.16 -16.61 2.98
C THR A 183 -10.34 -16.56 1.70
N VAL A 184 -9.55 -17.60 1.44
CA VAL A 184 -8.77 -17.74 0.19
C VAL A 184 -9.54 -18.59 -0.82
N ILE A 185 -9.82 -18.03 -1.99
CA ILE A 185 -10.49 -18.69 -3.12
C ILE A 185 -9.49 -18.93 -4.25
N ARG A 186 -9.68 -20.00 -5.02
CA ARG A 186 -8.80 -20.31 -6.17
C ARG A 186 -9.14 -19.44 -7.38
N GLY A 187 -8.12 -18.92 -8.05
CA GLY A 187 -8.23 -18.24 -9.34
C GLY A 187 -7.94 -19.12 -10.53
#